data_AF-A0A6L4AUL8-F1
#
_entry.id   AF-A0A6L4AUL8-F1
#
_cell.length_a   1.000
_cell.length_b   1.000
_cell.length_c   1.000
_cell.angle_alpha   90.00
_cell.angle_beta   90.00
_cell.angle_gamma   90.00
#
_symmetry.space_group_name_H-M   'P 1'
#
loop_
_entity.id
_entity.type
_entity.pdbx_description
1 polymer ?
#
loop_
_entity_poly.entity_id
_entity_poly.type
_entity_poly.pdbx_seq_one_letter_code
_entity_poly.pdbx_strand_id
1 'polypeptide(L)'
;MKFGAGALVIVHLANPTEKFWGVLESLEPVGAVFRGLSLDVFEEWMVEVARGETPSLGLATMFVPLFRIERIFLDEQVGEVESYRQRFERRTGRRLDEVLGTLAAGGPPESTPPS
;
A
#
# COMPACT_ATOMS: atom_id res chain seq x y z
N MET A 1 -4.21 9.30 12.86
CA MET A 1 -4.95 8.12 12.33
C MET A 1 -5.11 7.11 13.45
N LYS A 2 -5.96 6.08 13.30
CA LYS A 2 -5.99 4.94 14.24
C LYS A 2 -5.29 3.76 13.59
N PHE A 3 -4.60 2.96 14.39
CA PHE A 3 -4.00 1.72 13.95
C PHE A 3 -5.10 0.65 13.82
N GLY A 4 -5.36 0.18 12.59
CA GLY A 4 -6.44 -0.76 12.28
C GLY A 4 -6.72 -0.85 10.79
N ALA A 5 -7.78 -1.59 10.42
CA ALA A 5 -8.19 -1.76 9.02
C ALA A 5 -8.41 -0.39 8.33
N GLY A 6 -7.91 -0.25 7.11
CA GLY A 6 -7.92 0.98 6.33
C GLY A 6 -6.80 1.96 6.65
N ALA A 7 -5.99 1.73 7.69
CA ALA A 7 -4.84 2.58 7.99
C ALA A 7 -3.73 2.39 6.95
N LEU A 8 -3.09 3.49 6.54
CA LEU A 8 -1.83 3.40 5.81
C LEU A 8 -0.71 3.07 6.78
N VAL A 9 0.12 2.12 6.39
CA VAL A 9 1.18 1.58 7.22
C VAL A 9 2.47 1.37 6.43
N ILE A 10 3.59 1.42 7.14
CA ILE A 10 4.88 0.89 6.72
C ILE A 10 5.14 -0.38 7.51
N VAL A 11 5.31 -1.50 6.80
CA VAL A 11 5.56 -2.82 7.40
C VAL A 11 7.01 -3.20 7.16
N HIS A 12 7.76 -3.46 8.23
CA HIS A 12 9.11 -3.98 8.18
C HIS A 12 9.09 -5.49 8.40
N LEU A 13 9.61 -6.24 7.43
CA LEU A 13 9.76 -7.68 7.52
C LEU A 13 11.19 -8.06 7.87
N ALA A 14 11.32 -9.18 8.57
CA ALA A 14 12.57 -9.84 8.84
C ALA A 14 12.68 -11.15 8.01
N ASN A 15 13.93 -11.53 7.74
CA ASN A 15 14.32 -12.83 7.20
C ASN A 15 13.57 -13.28 5.91
N PRO A 16 13.86 -12.68 4.73
CA PRO A 16 14.75 -11.54 4.49
C PRO A 16 14.14 -10.19 4.90
N THR A 17 15.00 -9.17 5.02
CA THR A 17 14.58 -7.81 5.34
C THR A 17 13.95 -7.16 4.12
N GLU A 18 12.69 -6.79 4.26
CA GLU A 18 11.90 -6.12 3.22
C GLU A 18 11.04 -5.04 3.88
N LYS A 19 10.69 -4.00 3.13
CA LYS A 19 9.79 -2.95 3.63
C LYS A 19 8.65 -2.73 2.66
N PHE A 20 7.43 -2.73 3.17
CA PHE A 20 6.24 -2.51 2.39
C PHE A 20 5.53 -1.25 2.87
N TRP A 21 4.90 -0.56 1.94
CA TRP A 21 3.94 0.49 2.23
C TRP A 21 2.59 0.13 1.63
N GLY A 22 1.51 0.42 2.34
CA GLY A 22 0.17 0.14 1.85
C GLY A 22 -0.91 0.29 2.90
N VAL A 23 -2.10 -0.21 2.57
CA VAL A 23 -3.28 -0.21 3.42
C VAL A 23 -3.32 -1.50 4.23
N LEU A 24 -3.42 -1.40 5.56
CA LEU A 24 -3.67 -2.53 6.44
C LEU A 24 -5.13 -2.98 6.26
N GLU A 25 -5.36 -4.22 5.86
CA GLU A 25 -6.70 -4.80 5.71
C GLU A 25 -7.13 -5.50 7.00
N SER A 26 -6.23 -6.32 7.57
CA SER A 26 -6.44 -6.95 8.87
C SER A 26 -5.13 -7.15 9.63
N LEU A 27 -5.23 -7.18 10.96
CA LEU A 27 -4.16 -7.61 11.85
C LEU A 27 -4.74 -8.62 12.83
N GLU A 28 -4.20 -9.83 12.79
CA GLU A 28 -4.65 -10.98 13.56
C GLU A 28 -3.47 -11.64 14.29
N PRO A 29 -3.72 -12.49 15.30
CA PRO A 29 -2.64 -13.20 16.00
C PRO A 29 -1.74 -14.05 15.10
N VAL A 30 -2.26 -14.52 13.96
CA VAL A 30 -1.50 -15.33 12.99
C VAL A 30 -0.65 -14.49 12.03
N GLY A 31 -1.01 -13.22 11.83
CA GLY A 31 -0.36 -12.36 10.86
C GLY A 31 -1.18 -11.13 10.47
N ALA A 32 -0.72 -10.44 9.44
CA ALA A 32 -1.40 -9.28 8.89
C ALA A 32 -1.72 -9.49 7.41
N VAL A 33 -2.88 -8.98 6.98
CA VAL A 33 -3.19 -8.80 5.57
C VAL A 33 -3.07 -7.32 5.26
N PHE A 34 -2.30 -6.98 4.24
CA PHE A 34 -2.22 -5.61 3.75
C PHE A 34 -2.19 -5.60 2.23
N ARG A 35 -2.67 -4.49 1.68
CA ARG A 35 -2.64 -4.20 0.26
C ARG A 35 -1.61 -3.11 0.01
N GLY A 36 -0.51 -3.44 -0.64
CA GLY A 36 0.63 -2.54 -0.75
C GLY A 36 1.64 -2.94 -1.81
N LEU A 37 2.79 -2.32 -1.73
CA LEU A 37 3.94 -2.56 -2.60
C LEU A 37 5.24 -2.38 -1.82
N SER A 38 6.34 -2.91 -2.34
CA SER A 38 7.66 -2.71 -1.73
C SER A 38 8.05 -1.24 -1.81
N LEU A 39 8.66 -0.72 -0.74
CA LEU A 39 9.24 0.63 -0.75
C LEU A 39 10.32 0.80 -1.84
N ASP A 40 10.93 -0.29 -2.30
CA ASP A 40 11.94 -0.25 -3.37
C ASP A 40 11.34 0.21 -4.70
N VAL A 41 10.06 -0.07 -4.94
CA VAL A 41 9.35 0.29 -6.19
C VAL A 41 8.36 1.45 -6.00
N PHE A 42 8.24 1.99 -4.78
CA PHE A 42 7.29 3.06 -4.47
C PHE A 42 7.55 4.34 -5.28
N GLU A 43 8.81 4.73 -5.44
CA GLU A 43 9.17 5.92 -6.22
C GLU A 43 8.82 5.78 -7.70
N GLU A 44 9.10 4.62 -8.29
CA GLU A 44 8.80 4.34 -9.69
C GLU A 44 7.29 4.35 -9.92
N TRP A 45 6.54 3.69 -9.05
CA TRP A 45 5.09 3.73 -9.04
C TRP A 45 4.53 5.15 -8.96
N MET A 46 5.07 6.01 -8.08
CA MET A 46 4.69 7.42 -8.00
C MET A 46 4.93 8.18 -9.31
N VAL A 47 6.06 7.92 -9.98
CA VAL A 47 6.40 8.57 -11.24
C VAL A 47 5.43 8.16 -12.35
N GLU A 48 5.09 6.87 -12.46
CA GLU A 48 4.10 6.37 -13.42
C GLU A 48 2.73 7.02 -13.19
N VAL A 49 2.28 7.06 -11.93
CA VAL A 49 1.00 7.71 -11.57
C VAL A 49 1.02 9.21 -11.91
N ALA A 50 2.13 9.91 -11.66
CA ALA A 50 2.28 11.34 -11.97
C ALA A 50 2.22 11.61 -13.48
N ARG A 51 2.61 10.64 -14.33
CA ARG A 51 2.49 10.73 -15.79
C ARG A 51 1.07 10.47 -16.31
N GLY A 52 0.16 10.02 -15.44
CA GLY A 52 -1.17 9.58 -15.83
C GLY A 52 -1.16 8.23 -16.55
N GLU A 53 -0.06 7.49 -16.47
CA GLU A 53 0.05 6.13 -17.00
C GLU A 53 -0.71 5.15 -16.10
N THR A 54 -1.16 4.03 -16.67
CA THR A 54 -1.58 2.89 -15.84
C THR A 54 -0.31 2.28 -15.26
N PRO A 55 -0.11 2.28 -13.94
CA PRO A 55 1.13 1.80 -13.37
C PRO A 55 1.40 0.35 -13.76
N SER A 56 2.63 0.06 -14.14
CA SER A 56 3.05 -1.28 -14.54
C SER A 56 3.01 -2.25 -13.34
N LEU A 57 3.24 -1.71 -12.14
CA LEU A 57 3.06 -2.39 -10.86
C LEU A 57 1.85 -1.82 -10.11
N GLY A 58 0.83 -2.66 -9.94
CA GLY A 58 -0.28 -2.38 -9.03
C GLY A 58 0.04 -2.76 -7.59
N LEU A 59 -0.76 -2.27 -6.65
CA LEU A 59 -0.70 -2.76 -5.27
C LEU A 59 -1.16 -4.22 -5.21
N ALA A 60 -0.38 -5.05 -4.54
CA ALA A 60 -0.70 -6.45 -4.29
C ALA A 60 -1.33 -6.60 -2.90
N THR A 61 -2.35 -7.45 -2.80
CA THR A 61 -2.89 -7.90 -1.52
C THR A 61 -2.06 -9.08 -1.04
N MET A 62 -1.46 -8.99 0.14
CA MET A 62 -0.59 -10.02 0.68
C MET A 62 -0.87 -10.31 2.15
N PHE A 63 -0.78 -11.60 2.49
CA PHE A 63 -0.72 -12.07 3.86
C PHE A 63 0.73 -12.23 4.28
N VAL A 64 1.07 -11.71 5.46
CA VAL A 64 2.37 -11.90 6.07
C VAL A 64 2.20 -12.49 7.47
N PRO A 65 2.85 -13.63 7.77
CA PRO A 65 2.75 -14.23 9.10
C PRO A 65 3.46 -13.38 10.15
N LEU A 66 2.93 -13.37 11.37
CA LEU A 66 3.37 -12.44 12.43
C LEU A 66 4.87 -12.60 12.77
N PHE A 67 5.42 -13.81 12.68
CA PHE A 67 6.85 -14.07 12.97
C PHE A 67 7.81 -13.43 11.96
N ARG A 68 7.33 -13.03 10.77
CA ARG A 68 8.13 -12.24 9.82
C ARG A 68 8.03 -10.75 10.09
N ILE A 69 7.01 -10.27 10.80
CA ILE A 69 6.79 -8.84 11.01
C ILE A 69 7.70 -8.38 12.13
N GLU A 70 8.68 -7.55 11.80
CA GLU A 70 9.55 -6.93 12.80
C GLU A 70 8.82 -5.75 13.46
N ARG A 71 8.24 -4.86 12.64
CA ARG A 71 7.54 -3.63 13.07
C ARG A 71 6.48 -3.21 12.06
N ILE A 72 5.45 -2.53 12.56
CA ILE A 72 4.47 -1.81 11.73
C ILE A 72 4.39 -0.38 12.25
N PHE A 73 4.54 0.59 11.35
CA PHE A 73 4.38 2.00 11.61
C PHE A 73 3.15 2.53 10.89
N LEU A 74 2.48 3.53 11.47
CA LEU A 74 1.51 4.33 10.72
C LEU A 74 2.25 5.21 9.72
N ASP A 75 1.65 5.40 8.54
CA ASP A 75 2.11 6.41 7.60
C ASP A 75 1.61 7.80 8.03
N GLU A 76 2.39 8.45 8.89
CA GLU A 76 2.10 9.77 9.42
C GLU A 76 3.34 10.67 9.41
N GLN A 77 3.10 11.98 9.37
CA GLN A 77 4.17 12.95 9.45
C GLN A 77 4.84 12.89 10.82
N VAL A 78 6.16 12.73 10.83
CA VAL A 78 6.95 12.70 12.08
C VAL A 78 7.86 13.91 12.10
N GLY A 79 7.44 14.94 12.84
CA GLY A 79 8.11 16.24 12.85
C GLY A 79 8.12 16.87 11.46
N GLU A 80 9.30 17.13 10.92
CA GLU A 80 9.50 17.70 9.59
C GLU A 80 9.51 16.65 8.46
N VAL A 81 9.48 15.35 8.80
CA VAL A 81 9.52 14.27 7.80
C VAL A 81 8.11 13.97 7.30
N GLU A 82 7.87 14.23 6.01
CA GLU A 82 6.62 13.90 5.32
C GLU A 82 6.31 12.40 5.41
N SER A 83 5.02 12.07 5.59
CA SER A 83 4.49 10.74 5.31
C SER A 83 4.64 10.37 3.82
N TYR A 84 4.60 9.08 3.52
CA TYR A 84 4.57 8.59 2.14
C TYR A 84 3.31 9.07 1.41
N ARG A 85 2.16 9.14 2.08
CA ARG A 85 0.96 9.80 1.55
C ARG A 85 1.23 11.25 1.14
N GLN A 86 1.78 12.07 2.04
CA GLN A 86 2.04 13.49 1.74
C GLN A 86 3.02 13.63 0.57
N ARG A 87 4.09 12.82 0.57
CA ARG A 87 5.06 12.79 -0.51
C ARG A 87 4.40 12.42 -1.85
N PHE A 88 3.53 11.41 -1.84
CA PHE A 88 2.76 10.99 -3.00
C PHE A 88 1.89 12.12 -3.54
N GLU A 89 1.07 12.73 -2.68
CA GLU A 89 0.12 13.77 -3.08
C GLU A 89 0.86 15.02 -3.59
N ARG A 90 1.96 15.40 -2.93
CA ARG A 90 2.83 16.50 -3.36
C ARG A 90 3.49 16.23 -4.71
N ARG A 91 3.93 14.99 -4.96
CA ARG A 91 4.68 14.65 -6.19
C ARG A 91 3.76 14.45 -7.40
N THR A 92 2.60 13.84 -7.18
CA THR A 92 1.64 13.51 -8.25
C THR A 92 0.60 14.60 -8.48
N GLY A 93 0.36 15.47 -7.49
CA GLY A 93 -0.76 16.41 -7.50
C GLY A 93 -2.13 15.74 -7.38
N ARG A 94 -2.18 14.43 -7.13
CA ARG A 94 -3.41 13.63 -7.05
C ARG A 94 -3.64 13.16 -5.62
N ARG A 95 -4.90 13.05 -5.23
CA ARG A 95 -5.25 12.47 -3.93
C ARG A 95 -5.00 10.98 -3.93
N LEU A 96 -4.33 10.47 -2.90
CA LEU A 96 -3.95 9.07 -2.86
C LEU A 96 -5.16 8.14 -2.82
N ASP A 97 -6.22 8.52 -2.11
CA ASP A 97 -7.46 7.74 -2.00
C ASP A 97 -8.14 7.51 -3.36
N GLU A 98 -8.09 8.48 -4.26
CA GLU A 98 -8.62 8.34 -5.63
C GLU A 98 -7.82 7.31 -6.44
N VAL A 99 -6.49 7.33 -6.30
CA VAL A 99 -5.59 6.41 -7.01
C VAL A 99 -5.75 4.99 -6.46
N LEU A 100 -5.79 4.81 -5.14
CA LEU A 100 -5.99 3.52 -4.51
C LEU A 100 -7.36 2.91 -4.86
N GLY A 101 -8.42 3.73 -4.87
CA GLY A 101 -9.76 3.29 -5.28
C GLY A 101 -9.82 2.86 -6.75
N THR A 102 -9.11 3.57 -7.63
CA THR A 102 -9.01 3.22 -9.05
C THR A 102 -8.29 1.87 -9.24
N LEU A 103 -7.20 1.64 -8.50
CA LEU A 103 -6.45 0.38 -8.54
C LEU A 103 -7.23 -0.77 -7.89
N ALA A 104 -8.15 -0.49 -6.95
CA ALA A 104 -9.04 -1.49 -6.36
C ALA A 104 -10.07 -2.06 -7.34
N ALA A 105 -10.53 -1.26 -8.30
CA ALA A 105 -11.48 -1.69 -9.31
C ALA A 105 -10.88 -2.59 -10.40
N GLY A 106 -9.57 -2.85 -10.38
CA GLY A 106 -8.86 -3.66 -11.40
C GLY A 106 -8.90 -5.18 -11.22
N GLY A 107 -9.83 -5.72 -10.41
CA GLY A 107 -10.07 -7.17 -10.38
C GLY A 107 -10.61 -7.67 -11.75
N PRO A 108 -10.38 -8.93 -12.14
CA PRO A 108 -10.89 -9.43 -13.41
C PRO A 108 -12.40 -9.17 -13.51
N PRO A 109 -12.92 -8.80 -14.70
CA PRO A 109 -14.35 -8.60 -14.85
C PRO A 109 -15.07 -9.87 -14.40
N GLU A 110 -15.99 -9.71 -13.47
CA GLU A 110 -16.87 -10.77 -12.99
C GLU A 110 -17.47 -11.47 -14.21
N SER A 111 -16.98 -12.68 -14.49
CA SER A 111 -17.48 -13.49 -15.59
C SER A 111 -18.89 -13.90 -15.22
N THR A 112 -19.86 -13.12 -15.69
CA THR A 112 -21.28 -13.48 -15.65
C THR A 112 -21.42 -14.85 -16.33
N PRO A 113 -21.94 -15.89 -15.66
CA PRO A 113 -22.15 -17.18 -16.30
C PRO A 113 -23.18 -17.00 -17.42
N PRO A 114 -22.96 -17.54 -18.63
CA PRO A 114 -24.00 -17.56 -19.64
C PRO A 114 -25.17 -18.42 -19.14
N SER A 115 -26.38 -17.88 -19.30
CA SER A 115 -27.66 -18.55 -19.07
C SER A 115 -27.91 -19.68 -20.07
#